data_AF-A0A7Y4WMX0-F1
#
_entry.id   AF-A0A7Y4WMX0-F1
#
_cell.length_a   1.000
_cell.length_b   1.000
_cell.length_c   1.000
_cell.angle_alpha   90.00
_cell.angle_beta   90.00
_cell.angle_gamma   90.00
#
_symmetry.space_group_name_H-M   'P 1'
#
loop_
_entity.id
_entity.type
_entity.pdbx_description
1 polymer ?
#
loop_
_entity_poly.entity_id
_entity_poly.type
_entity_poly.pdbx_seq_one_letter_code
_entity_poly.pdbx_strand_id
1 'polypeptide(L)'
;MRLAGFRIRNFKCFKDTGWHTLAANRSVVVGENSSGKTALLSALSPKFTNQPCRAETNQHGAELDPESIVDIRFTAEGAEFEAIILRAGNSLFMPMEAPPAADSSLRSAWRNLTKQGQIEFEVQRNGGGPIVMARRPSFSLFSLPEGATLSGTYVNPDRRKQTVTFQGYQSVTDDMGISLAHTLVGETFIFGAQRALNDRHAVGVRISSSSPRTRQKLSQRANQKKY
;
A
#
# COMPACT_ATOMS: atom_id res chain seq x y z
N MET A 1 -10.03 9.15 7.08
CA MET A 1 -8.58 8.98 6.84
C MET A 1 -8.38 8.61 5.40
N ARG A 2 -7.31 9.09 4.76
CA ARG A 2 -7.09 8.88 3.31
C ARG A 2 -5.62 8.81 2.92
N LEU A 3 -5.38 8.23 1.75
CA LEU A 3 -4.10 8.31 1.07
C LEU A 3 -3.91 9.74 0.50
N ALA A 4 -2.88 10.45 0.96
CA ALA A 4 -2.58 11.82 0.58
C ALA A 4 -1.58 11.90 -0.58
N GLY A 5 -0.66 10.94 -0.67
CA GLY A 5 0.30 10.88 -1.75
C GLY A 5 1.15 9.63 -1.73
N PHE A 6 1.92 9.43 -2.79
CA PHE A 6 2.80 8.28 -2.92
C PHE A 6 4.03 8.60 -3.79
N ARG A 7 5.09 7.81 -3.63
CA ARG A 7 6.26 7.77 -4.51
C ARG A 7 6.65 6.31 -4.72
N ILE A 8 6.89 5.92 -5.96
CA ILE A 8 7.30 4.57 -6.34
C ILE A 8 8.74 4.63 -6.82
N ARG A 9 9.59 3.76 -6.27
CA ARG A 9 11.01 3.65 -6.62
C ARG A 9 11.33 2.22 -7.04
N ASN A 10 12.13 2.12 -8.10
CA ASN A 10 12.64 0.86 -8.63
C ASN A 10 11.56 -0.23 -8.81
N PHE A 11 10.48 0.06 -9.54
CA PHE A 11 9.38 -0.89 -9.75
C PHE A 11 8.88 -0.92 -11.20
N LYS A 12 8.95 -2.08 -11.85
CA LYS A 12 8.55 -2.33 -13.25
C LYS A 12 9.19 -1.31 -14.22
N CYS A 13 8.41 -0.34 -14.69
CA CYS A 13 8.85 0.71 -15.60
C CYS A 13 9.24 2.02 -14.88
N PHE A 14 9.07 2.09 -13.56
CA PHE A 14 9.39 3.28 -12.78
C PHE A 14 10.75 3.14 -12.12
N LYS A 15 11.70 4.00 -12.52
CA LYS A 15 12.94 4.21 -11.78
C LYS A 15 12.64 4.98 -10.49
N ASP A 16 11.97 6.12 -10.63
CA ASP A 16 11.46 6.94 -9.55
C ASP A 16 10.34 7.81 -10.11
N THR A 17 9.17 7.80 -9.47
CA THR A 17 8.04 8.63 -9.91
C THR A 17 8.10 10.04 -9.34
N GLY A 18 8.95 10.29 -8.33
CA GLY A 18 8.78 11.43 -7.44
C GLY A 18 7.49 11.33 -6.63
N TRP A 19 7.20 12.36 -5.84
CA TRP A 19 5.97 12.44 -5.06
C TRP A 19 4.79 12.86 -5.93
N HIS A 20 3.72 12.07 -5.86
CA HIS A 20 2.42 12.39 -6.43
C HIS A 20 1.41 12.66 -5.32
N THR A 21 0.78 13.83 -5.35
CA THR A 21 -0.30 14.20 -4.43
C THR A 21 -1.64 13.71 -4.98
N LEU A 22 -2.45 13.09 -4.11
CA LEU A 22 -3.80 12.68 -4.42
C LEU A 22 -4.81 13.70 -3.91
N ALA A 23 -5.79 14.01 -4.74
CA ALA A 23 -6.96 14.78 -4.31
C ALA A 23 -7.78 14.00 -3.27
N ALA A 24 -8.47 14.72 -2.39
CA ALA A 24 -9.23 14.10 -1.29
C ALA A 24 -10.33 13.15 -1.76
N ASN A 25 -10.99 13.46 -2.88
CA ASN A 25 -12.18 12.74 -3.34
C ASN A 25 -11.88 11.77 -4.49
N ARG A 26 -11.25 12.26 -5.55
CA ARG A 26 -10.98 11.46 -6.75
C ARG A 26 -9.71 11.97 -7.44
N SER A 27 -8.84 11.03 -7.79
CA SER A 27 -7.69 11.28 -8.65
C SER A 27 -7.84 10.45 -9.93
N VAL A 28 -7.49 11.04 -11.07
CA VAL A 28 -7.60 10.37 -12.38
C VAL A 28 -6.20 10.24 -12.97
N VAL A 29 -5.84 9.02 -13.36
CA VAL A 29 -4.57 8.73 -14.04
C VAL A 29 -4.85 8.43 -15.50
N VAL A 30 -4.38 9.30 -16.39
CA VAL A 30 -4.52 9.15 -17.85
C VAL A 30 -3.13 8.98 -18.46
N GLY A 31 -3.04 8.24 -19.56
CA GLY A 31 -1.81 8.09 -20.31
C GLY A 31 -1.97 7.09 -21.45
N GLU A 32 -1.01 7.05 -22.35
CA GLU A 32 -0.98 6.12 -23.49
C GLU A 32 -0.87 4.66 -23.06
N ASN A 33 -1.12 3.73 -23.97
CA ASN A 33 -0.87 2.33 -23.71
C ASN A 33 0.59 2.11 -23.31
N SER A 34 0.82 1.21 -22.36
CA SER A 34 2.15 0.91 -21.83
C SER A 34 2.83 2.05 -21.03
N SER A 35 2.14 3.15 -20.75
CA SER A 35 2.67 4.25 -19.92
C SER A 35 2.82 3.94 -18.42
N GLY A 36 2.71 2.68 -18.00
CA GLY A 36 2.86 2.28 -16.60
C GLY A 36 1.61 2.40 -15.71
N LYS A 37 0.42 2.72 -16.23
CA LYS A 37 -0.82 2.79 -15.41
C LYS A 37 -1.10 1.53 -14.58
N THR A 38 -0.98 0.36 -15.20
CA THR A 38 -1.13 -0.92 -14.52
C THR A 38 -0.03 -1.16 -13.49
N ALA A 39 1.20 -0.69 -13.77
CA ALA A 39 2.29 -0.74 -12.80
C ALA A 39 1.96 0.14 -11.60
N LEU A 40 1.47 1.36 -11.80
CA LEU A 40 1.09 2.28 -10.72
C LEU A 40 0.04 1.64 -9.80
N LEU A 41 -1.03 1.07 -10.37
CA LEU A 41 -2.06 0.37 -9.58
C LEU A 41 -1.51 -0.88 -8.87
N SER A 42 -0.55 -1.59 -9.49
CA SER A 42 0.10 -2.74 -8.85
C SER A 42 0.97 -2.32 -7.66
N ALA A 43 1.64 -1.17 -7.77
CA ALA A 43 2.51 -0.64 -6.72
C ALA A 43 1.73 -0.20 -5.48
N LEU A 44 0.56 0.42 -5.69
CA LEU A 44 -0.35 0.84 -4.61
C LEU A 44 -1.21 -0.31 -4.06
N SER A 45 -1.02 -1.54 -4.56
CA SER A 45 -1.82 -2.68 -4.16
C SER A 45 -1.51 -3.19 -2.76
N PRO A 46 -2.51 -3.65 -1.97
CA PRO A 46 -2.27 -4.43 -0.76
C PRO A 46 -1.37 -5.66 -0.98
N LYS A 47 -1.21 -6.13 -2.23
CA LYS A 47 -0.27 -7.19 -2.62
C LYS A 47 0.91 -6.64 -3.43
N PHE A 48 1.70 -5.74 -2.83
CA PHE A 48 2.90 -5.20 -3.45
C PHE A 48 4.01 -6.25 -3.46
N THR A 49 4.50 -6.61 -4.65
CA THR A 49 5.54 -7.61 -4.85
C THR A 49 6.80 -6.96 -5.40
N ASN A 50 7.94 -7.60 -5.17
CA ASN A 50 9.21 -7.09 -5.64
C ASN A 50 9.39 -7.32 -7.14
N GLN A 51 9.46 -6.25 -7.92
CA GLN A 51 9.63 -6.32 -9.38
C GLN A 51 10.53 -5.16 -9.81
N PRO A 52 11.85 -5.23 -9.55
CA PRO A 52 12.77 -4.12 -9.75
C PRO A 52 12.77 -3.64 -11.20
N CYS A 53 13.03 -2.34 -11.37
CA CYS A 53 12.99 -1.70 -12.67
C CYS A 53 14.14 -2.19 -13.54
N ARG A 54 13.81 -2.63 -14.76
CA ARG A 54 14.80 -3.00 -15.78
C ARG A 54 14.93 -1.83 -16.75
N ALA A 55 15.81 -0.88 -16.43
CA ALA A 55 16.14 0.18 -17.37
C ALA A 55 16.93 -0.39 -18.56
N GLU A 56 16.63 0.07 -19.78
CA GLU A 56 17.35 -0.35 -20.99
C GLU A 56 18.86 -0.03 -20.93
N THR A 57 19.24 0.97 -20.15
CA THR A 57 20.64 1.37 -19.93
C THR A 57 21.44 0.35 -19.13
N ASN A 58 20.77 -0.59 -18.43
CA ASN A 58 21.48 -1.62 -17.69
C ASN A 58 22.01 -2.64 -18.70
N GLN A 59 23.30 -2.53 -18.99
CA GLN A 59 24.04 -3.53 -19.76
C GLN A 59 23.72 -4.92 -19.22
N HIS A 60 23.53 -5.89 -20.11
CA HIS A 60 23.27 -7.28 -19.72
C HIS A 60 24.35 -7.74 -18.72
N GLY A 61 23.94 -8.00 -17.47
CA GLY A 61 24.84 -8.44 -16.40
C GLY A 61 25.11 -7.43 -15.29
N ALA A 62 24.63 -6.19 -15.39
CA ALA A 62 24.70 -5.26 -14.26
C ALA A 62 23.82 -5.78 -13.09
N GLU A 63 24.35 -5.72 -11.88
CA GLU A 63 23.62 -6.04 -10.66
C GLU A 63 22.44 -5.06 -10.51
N LEU A 64 21.22 -5.58 -10.56
CA LEU A 64 20.02 -4.79 -10.35
C LEU A 64 19.82 -4.61 -8.85
N ASP A 65 19.54 -3.38 -8.41
CA ASP A 65 19.00 -3.17 -7.07
C ASP A 65 17.76 -4.05 -6.93
N PRO A 66 17.77 -5.02 -6.01
CA PRO A 66 16.71 -5.99 -5.92
C PRO A 66 15.44 -5.36 -5.37
N GLU A 67 15.47 -4.19 -4.70
CA GLU A 67 14.34 -3.70 -3.92
C GLU A 67 13.44 -2.72 -4.68
N SER A 68 12.18 -3.10 -4.86
CA SER A 68 11.10 -2.17 -5.19
C SER A 68 10.53 -1.54 -3.93
N ILE A 69 10.39 -0.21 -3.93
CA ILE A 69 9.98 0.55 -2.74
C ILE A 69 8.80 1.46 -3.11
N VAL A 70 7.81 1.54 -2.22
CA VAL A 70 6.71 2.51 -2.30
C VAL A 70 6.65 3.29 -1.01
N ASP A 71 6.87 4.60 -1.10
CA ASP A 71 6.63 5.53 -0.01
C ASP A 71 5.18 6.03 -0.11
N ILE A 72 4.47 6.00 1.01
CA ILE A 72 3.04 6.26 1.09
C ILE A 72 2.80 7.30 2.18
N ARG A 73 2.15 8.41 1.82
CA ARG A 73 1.74 9.45 2.76
C ARG A 73 0.25 9.33 3.03
N PHE A 74 -0.10 9.21 4.29
CA PHE A 74 -1.48 9.23 4.77
C PHE A 74 -1.80 10.54 5.46
N THR A 75 -3.09 10.89 5.46
CA THR A 75 -3.62 11.97 6.29
C THR A 75 -4.90 11.52 6.98
N ALA A 76 -5.06 11.86 8.25
CA ALA A 76 -6.23 11.59 9.06
C ALA A 76 -6.59 12.82 9.88
N GLU A 77 -7.88 13.02 10.14
CA GLU A 77 -8.27 13.95 11.19
C GLU A 77 -8.03 13.32 12.56
N GLY A 78 -7.75 14.12 13.59
CA GLY A 78 -7.48 13.60 14.93
C GLY A 78 -8.63 12.75 15.50
N ALA A 79 -9.88 13.10 15.19
CA ALA A 79 -11.05 12.34 15.61
C ALA A 79 -11.15 10.97 14.89
N GLU A 80 -10.80 10.92 13.60
CA GLU A 80 -10.75 9.68 12.84
C GLU A 80 -9.64 8.77 13.35
N PHE A 81 -8.49 9.35 13.70
CA PHE A 81 -7.37 8.65 14.30
C PHE A 81 -7.77 7.95 15.61
N GLU A 82 -8.45 8.66 16.51
CA GLU A 82 -8.97 8.07 17.75
C GLU A 82 -9.94 6.92 17.49
N ALA A 83 -10.89 7.12 16.56
CA ALA A 83 -11.86 6.08 16.19
C ALA A 83 -11.18 4.83 15.62
N ILE A 84 -10.15 5.00 14.78
CA ILE A 84 -9.39 3.88 14.21
C ILE A 84 -8.68 3.10 15.30
N ILE A 85 -8.07 3.77 16.28
CA ILE A 85 -7.32 3.12 17.37
C ILE A 85 -8.27 2.37 18.30
N LEU A 86 -9.39 2.99 18.68
CA LEU A 86 -10.44 2.33 19.46
C LEU A 86 -11.00 1.11 18.73
N ARG A 87 -11.24 1.22 17.41
CA ARG A 87 -11.72 0.11 16.58
C ARG A 87 -10.67 -0.99 16.43
N ALA A 88 -9.40 -0.65 16.20
CA ALA A 88 -8.32 -1.63 16.05
C ALA A 88 -8.06 -2.41 17.34
N GLY A 89 -8.27 -1.79 18.51
CA GLY A 89 -8.19 -2.47 19.82
C GLY A 89 -6.79 -2.93 20.21
N ASN A 90 -5.77 -2.58 19.44
CA ASN A 90 -4.38 -2.91 19.70
C ASN A 90 -3.73 -1.76 20.47
N SER A 91 -2.83 -2.09 21.39
CA SER A 91 -1.92 -1.13 22.01
C SER A 91 -1.07 -0.46 20.95
N LEU A 92 -0.83 0.84 21.11
CA LEU A 92 -0.11 1.68 20.15
C LEU A 92 0.93 2.50 20.89
N PHE A 93 2.16 2.56 20.41
CA PHE A 93 3.17 3.41 21.04
C PHE A 93 3.06 4.85 20.54
N MET A 94 2.69 5.79 21.41
CA MET A 94 2.60 7.21 21.07
C MET A 94 3.94 7.92 21.35
N PRO A 95 4.62 8.45 20.31
CA PRO A 95 5.87 9.17 20.47
C PRO A 95 5.66 10.48 21.23
N MET A 96 6.58 10.84 22.12
CA MET A 96 6.59 12.09 22.88
C MET A 96 7.97 12.73 22.88
N GLU A 97 8.01 14.06 22.85
CA GLU A 97 9.27 14.82 22.87
C GLU A 97 10.00 14.72 24.21
N ALA A 98 9.25 14.67 25.31
CA ALA A 98 9.79 14.60 26.66
C ALA A 98 8.95 13.66 27.55
N PRO A 99 9.56 13.09 28.62
CA PRO A 99 8.81 12.33 29.61
C PRO A 99 7.71 13.20 30.23
N PRO A 100 6.48 12.68 30.35
CA PRO A 100 5.42 13.41 31.03
C PRO A 100 5.76 13.55 32.52
N ALA A 101 5.55 14.75 33.08
CA ALA A 101 5.70 14.96 34.52
C ALA A 101 4.60 14.25 35.35
N ALA A 102 3.43 14.01 34.74
CA ALA A 102 2.28 13.35 35.36
C ALA A 102 1.33 12.74 34.31
N ASP A 103 0.49 11.79 34.70
CA ASP A 103 -0.51 11.15 33.84
C ASP A 103 -1.52 12.13 33.21
N SER A 104 -1.81 13.24 33.88
CA SER A 104 -2.66 14.31 33.33
C SER A 104 -2.07 14.94 32.07
N SER A 105 -0.74 14.95 31.95
CA SER A 105 -0.03 15.45 30.78
C SER A 105 -0.21 14.52 29.58
N LEU A 106 -0.21 13.20 29.80
CA LEU A 106 -0.47 12.20 28.76
C LEU A 106 -1.87 12.34 28.16
N ARG A 107 -2.87 12.47 29.03
CA ARG A 107 -4.26 12.67 28.61
C ARG A 107 -4.44 13.96 27.81
N SER A 108 -3.72 15.01 28.19
CA SER A 108 -3.75 16.30 27.49
C SER A 108 -3.06 16.21 26.13
N ALA A 109 -1.90 15.54 26.04
CA ALA A 109 -1.21 15.30 24.78
C ALA A 109 -2.06 14.49 23.81
N TRP A 110 -2.68 13.40 24.28
CA TRP A 110 -3.62 12.61 23.49
C TRP A 110 -4.80 13.46 23.00
N ARG A 111 -5.44 14.21 23.89
CA ARG A 111 -6.57 15.08 23.53
C ARG A 111 -6.18 16.15 22.52
N ASN A 112 -4.96 16.67 22.60
CA ASN A 112 -4.46 17.64 21.63
C ASN A 112 -4.26 16.97 20.28
N LEU A 113 -3.65 15.78 20.23
CA LEU A 113 -3.50 14.99 19.01
C LEU A 113 -4.86 14.68 18.37
N THR A 114 -5.84 14.20 19.14
CA THR A 114 -7.15 13.83 18.59
C THR A 114 -8.02 15.04 18.21
N LYS A 115 -7.63 16.25 18.63
CA LYS A 115 -8.26 17.51 18.20
C LYS A 115 -7.53 18.20 17.06
N GLN A 116 -6.36 17.71 16.64
CA GLN A 116 -5.67 18.28 15.48
C GLN A 116 -6.51 18.06 14.21
N GLY A 117 -6.55 19.08 13.36
CA GLY A 117 -7.36 19.06 12.14
C GLY A 117 -6.89 18.01 11.16
N GLN A 118 -5.61 18.01 10.80
CA GLN A 118 -5.03 17.00 9.94
C GLN A 118 -3.68 16.56 10.48
N ILE A 119 -3.52 15.25 10.59
CA ILE A 119 -2.30 14.59 11.00
C ILE A 119 -1.78 13.83 9.78
N GLU A 120 -0.55 14.12 9.37
CA GLU A 120 0.11 13.42 8.27
C GLU A 120 1.16 12.46 8.80
N PHE A 121 1.30 11.31 8.14
CA PHE A 121 2.42 10.41 8.40
C PHE A 121 2.83 9.67 7.13
N GLU A 122 4.09 9.24 7.12
CA GLU A 122 4.71 8.54 6.00
C GLU A 122 5.17 7.15 6.41
N VAL A 123 4.78 6.17 5.60
CA VAL A 123 5.27 4.80 5.69
C VAL A 123 5.93 4.40 4.39
N GLN A 124 6.85 3.45 4.48
CA GLN A 124 7.53 2.86 3.35
C GLN A 124 7.17 1.38 3.28
N ARG A 125 7.01 0.88 2.07
CA ARG A 125 6.71 -0.52 1.82
C ARG A 125 7.67 -1.09 0.80
N ASN A 126 8.34 -2.17 1.18
CA ASN A 126 9.24 -2.89 0.28
C ASN A 126 8.47 -4.02 -0.42
N GLY A 127 8.86 -4.35 -1.65
CA GLY A 127 8.22 -5.38 -2.46
C GLY A 127 8.27 -6.74 -1.76
N GLY A 128 7.11 -7.30 -1.40
CA GLY A 128 7.02 -8.55 -0.63
C GLY A 128 7.51 -8.46 0.83
N GLY A 129 7.96 -7.29 1.28
CA GLY A 129 8.43 -7.04 2.65
C GLY A 129 7.37 -6.42 3.57
N PRO A 130 7.73 -6.19 4.85
CA PRO A 130 6.87 -5.49 5.80
C PRO A 130 6.72 -4.01 5.45
N ILE A 131 5.70 -3.38 6.04
CA ILE A 131 5.59 -1.92 6.07
C ILE A 131 6.52 -1.42 7.17
N VAL A 132 7.38 -0.46 6.83
CA VAL A 132 8.30 0.20 7.75
C VAL A 132 8.00 1.70 7.80
N MET A 133 8.50 2.39 8.81
CA MET A 133 8.36 3.85 8.86
C MET A 133 9.33 4.50 7.88
N ALA A 134 8.86 5.52 7.15
CA ALA A 134 9.72 6.31 6.28
C ALA A 134 10.56 7.33 7.07
N ARG A 135 10.02 7.83 8.19
CA ARG A 135 10.63 8.84 9.05
C ARG A 135 10.32 8.57 10.52
N ARG A 136 11.15 9.11 11.42
CA ARG A 136 10.98 9.03 12.88
C ARG A 136 10.98 10.44 13.47
N PRO A 137 9.98 10.82 14.29
CA PRO A 137 8.70 10.13 14.51
C PRO A 137 7.84 10.11 13.25
N SER A 138 7.00 9.08 13.11
CA SER A 138 6.19 8.83 11.91
C SER A 138 5.22 9.97 11.56
N PHE A 139 4.75 10.72 12.55
CA PHE A 139 3.75 11.79 12.41
C PHE A 139 4.35 13.19 12.36
N SER A 140 5.68 13.31 12.34
CA SER A 140 6.38 14.61 12.34
C SER A 140 5.88 15.59 13.42
N LEU A 141 5.38 15.07 14.55
CA LEU A 141 4.84 15.89 15.65
C LEU A 141 5.93 16.73 16.31
N PHE A 142 7.16 16.25 16.26
CA PHE A 142 8.36 16.90 16.75
C PHE A 142 9.55 16.37 15.94
N SER A 143 10.68 17.08 16.01
CA SER A 143 11.92 16.68 15.35
C SER A 143 12.85 16.04 16.36
N LEU A 144 13.49 14.92 16.00
CA LEU A 144 14.53 14.30 16.79
C LEU A 144 15.88 14.43 16.09
N PRO A 145 16.98 14.64 16.84
CA PRO A 145 18.31 14.47 16.30
C PRO A 145 18.50 13.07 15.71
N GLU A 146 19.34 12.96 14.68
CA GLU A 146 19.67 11.67 14.09
C GLU A 146 20.30 10.75 15.15
N GLY A 147 19.77 9.53 15.28
CA GLY A 147 20.20 8.55 16.28
C GLY A 147 19.60 8.71 17.68
N ALA A 148 18.78 9.75 17.95
CA ALA A 148 18.13 9.90 19.25
C ALA A 148 17.12 8.76 19.52
N THR A 149 17.08 8.29 20.76
CA THR A 149 16.10 7.29 21.20
C THR A 149 14.72 7.93 21.33
N LEU A 150 13.76 7.33 20.64
CA LEU A 150 12.39 7.78 20.70
C LEU A 150 11.76 7.31 22.01
N SER A 151 11.13 8.23 22.71
CA SER A 151 10.48 7.94 23.98
C SER A 151 9.00 8.26 23.90
N GLY A 152 8.19 7.61 24.72
CA GLY A 152 6.74 7.72 24.60
C GLY A 152 5.99 6.85 25.60
N THR A 153 4.70 6.65 25.34
CA THR A 153 3.80 5.86 26.19
C THR A 153 2.97 4.93 25.31
N TYR A 154 2.57 3.78 25.84
CA TYR A 154 1.60 2.94 25.17
C TYR A 154 0.18 3.43 25.44
N VAL A 155 -0.55 3.67 24.36
CA VAL A 155 -1.99 3.95 24.35
C VAL A 155 -2.71 2.63 24.21
N ASN A 156 -3.44 2.24 25.25
CA ASN A 156 -4.21 1.01 25.34
C ASN A 156 -5.70 1.33 25.17
N PRO A 157 -6.29 1.03 23.99
CA PRO A 157 -7.71 1.26 23.75
C PRO A 157 -8.59 0.23 24.49
N ASP A 158 -9.59 0.71 25.23
CA ASP A 158 -10.68 -0.11 25.78
C ASP A 158 -11.91 0.02 24.87
N ARG A 159 -12.11 -0.97 24.01
CA ARG A 159 -13.26 -1.07 23.09
C ARG A 159 -14.61 -1.02 23.79
N ARG A 160 -14.73 -1.57 25.00
CA ARG A 160 -16.01 -1.65 25.71
C ARG A 160 -16.38 -0.30 26.30
N LYS A 161 -15.40 0.40 26.86
CA LYS A 161 -15.61 1.71 27.48
C LYS A 161 -15.52 2.88 26.50
N GLN A 162 -15.02 2.64 25.28
CA GLN A 162 -14.70 3.70 24.31
C GLN A 162 -13.74 4.73 24.92
N THR A 163 -12.74 4.24 25.65
CA THR A 163 -11.74 5.07 26.34
C THR A 163 -10.34 4.57 26.05
N VAL A 164 -9.36 5.47 26.11
CA VAL A 164 -7.94 5.09 26.12
C VAL A 164 -7.35 5.16 27.52
N THR A 165 -6.47 4.21 27.81
CA THR A 165 -5.61 4.19 28.99
C THR A 165 -4.16 4.28 28.57
N PHE A 166 -3.30 4.76 29.46
CA PHE A 166 -1.87 4.93 29.17
C PHE A 166 -1.09 3.97 30.06
N GLN A 167 -0.18 3.23 29.46
CA GLN A 167 0.81 2.42 30.18
C GLN A 167 2.13 3.18 30.15
N GLY A 168 2.79 3.23 31.32
CA GLY A 168 3.88 4.16 31.64
C GLY A 168 4.97 4.35 30.59
N TYR A 169 5.79 5.36 30.82
CA TYR A 169 6.78 5.83 29.86
C TYR A 169 7.83 4.77 29.52
N GLN A 170 8.07 4.55 28.22
CA GLN A 170 9.08 3.61 27.73
C GLN A 170 9.84 4.23 26.55
N SER A 171 11.10 3.82 26.40
CA SER A 171 11.92 4.08 25.22
C SER A 171 11.79 2.87 24.29
N VAL A 172 11.14 3.06 23.14
CA VAL A 172 10.82 1.97 22.20
C VAL A 172 10.81 2.50 20.78
N THR A 173 10.81 1.57 19.83
CA THR A 173 10.65 1.87 18.41
C THR A 173 9.23 2.38 18.13
N ASP A 174 9.11 3.49 17.40
CA ASP A 174 7.82 3.97 16.91
C ASP A 174 7.16 2.91 16.02
N ASP A 175 5.94 2.49 16.40
CA ASP A 175 5.12 1.52 15.68
C ASP A 175 3.78 2.13 15.23
N MET A 176 3.58 3.42 15.49
CA MET A 176 2.28 4.05 15.40
C MET A 176 1.82 4.16 13.95
N GLY A 177 2.71 4.70 13.10
CA GLY A 177 2.44 4.83 11.67
C GLY A 177 2.28 3.46 10.99
N ILE A 178 3.04 2.45 11.43
CA ILE A 178 2.98 1.08 10.90
C ILE A 178 1.63 0.44 11.22
N SER A 179 1.18 0.52 12.47
CA SER A 179 -0.08 -0.07 12.92
C SER A 179 -1.30 0.52 12.21
N LEU A 180 -1.31 1.84 12.00
CA LEU A 180 -2.35 2.51 11.22
C LEU A 180 -2.29 2.14 9.74
N ALA A 181 -1.10 2.11 9.15
CA ALA A 181 -0.93 1.70 7.77
C ALA A 181 -1.43 0.27 7.54
N HIS A 182 -1.18 -0.67 8.45
CA HIS A 182 -1.74 -2.02 8.36
C HIS A 182 -3.27 -2.03 8.37
N THR A 183 -3.87 -1.25 9.26
CA THR A 183 -5.33 -1.13 9.34
C THR A 183 -5.90 -0.60 8.02
N LEU A 184 -5.29 0.44 7.45
CA LEU A 184 -5.75 1.05 6.20
C LEU A 184 -5.54 0.18 4.97
N VAL A 185 -4.39 -0.49 4.88
CA VAL A 185 -4.12 -1.41 3.76
C VAL A 185 -5.13 -2.55 3.77
N GLY A 186 -5.57 -3.00 4.95
CA GLY A 186 -6.65 -3.98 5.10
C GLY A 186 -8.02 -3.49 4.65
N GLU A 187 -8.29 -2.18 4.76
CA GLU A 187 -9.55 -1.54 4.34
C GLU A 187 -9.52 -1.01 2.90
N THR A 188 -8.36 -1.08 2.22
CA THR A 188 -8.20 -0.55 0.86
C THR A 188 -8.74 -1.54 -0.17
N PHE A 189 -9.76 -1.12 -0.92
CA PHE A 189 -10.29 -1.87 -2.05
C PHE A 189 -9.65 -1.42 -3.36
N ILE A 190 -9.23 -2.39 -4.18
CA ILE A 190 -8.70 -2.12 -5.52
C ILE A 190 -9.58 -2.78 -6.56
N PHE A 191 -10.09 -1.95 -7.46
CA PHE A 191 -10.76 -2.37 -8.66
C PHE A 191 -9.73 -2.39 -9.78
N GLY A 192 -9.40 -3.59 -10.26
CA GLY A 192 -8.55 -3.74 -11.44
C GLY A 192 -9.23 -3.10 -12.64
N ALA A 193 -8.46 -2.41 -13.48
CA ALA A 193 -8.93 -1.98 -14.78
C ALA A 193 -9.19 -3.22 -15.65
N GLN A 194 -10.43 -3.68 -15.72
CA GLN A 194 -10.83 -4.66 -16.72
C GLN A 194 -10.90 -3.94 -18.06
N ARG A 195 -10.13 -4.43 -19.04
CA ARG A 195 -10.35 -4.05 -20.43
C ARG A 195 -11.70 -4.65 -20.81
N ALA A 196 -12.69 -3.81 -21.05
CA ALA A 196 -13.88 -4.27 -21.77
C ALA A 196 -13.38 -4.81 -23.11
N LEU A 197 -13.50 -6.12 -23.31
CA LEU A 197 -13.30 -6.75 -24.62
C LEU A 197 -14.46 -6.28 -25.50
N ASN A 198 -14.35 -5.06 -26.04
CA ASN A 198 -15.31 -4.51 -27.00
C ASN A 198 -15.14 -5.12 -28.40
N ASP A 199 -14.34 -6.18 -28.57
CA ASP A 199 -14.17 -6.92 -29.83
C ASP A 199 -15.38 -7.77 -30.24
N ARG A 200 -16.56 -7.51 -29.67
CA ARG A 200 -17.83 -7.88 -30.31
C ARG A 200 -18.43 -6.66 -31.00
N HIS A 201 -17.66 -6.02 -31.87
CA HIS A 201 -18.29 -5.31 -32.98
C HIS A 201 -18.95 -6.36 -33.88
N ALA A 202 -20.24 -6.20 -34.13
CA ALA A 202 -21.01 -6.97 -35.10
C ALA A 202 -20.55 -6.64 -36.54
N VAL A 203 -19.28 -6.87 -36.86
CA VAL A 203 -18.85 -6.97 -38.24
C VAL A 203 -19.14 -8.41 -38.64
N GLY A 204 -20.20 -8.58 -39.43
CA GLY A 204 -20.67 -9.88 -39.88
C GLY A 204 -19.55 -10.71 -40.47
N VAL A 205 -19.08 -11.71 -39.71
CA VAL A 205 -18.46 -12.88 -40.32
C VAL A 205 -19.58 -13.58 -41.07
N ARG A 206 -19.66 -13.31 -42.38
CA ARG A 206 -20.40 -14.14 -43.32
C ARG A 206 -19.74 -15.52 -43.26
N ILE A 207 -20.25 -16.40 -42.40
CA ILE A 207 -19.98 -17.82 -42.54
C ILE A 207 -20.70 -18.21 -43.82
N SER A 208 -19.99 -18.21 -44.94
CA SER A 208 -20.49 -18.79 -46.18
C SER A 208 -20.71 -20.27 -45.91
N SER A 209 -21.95 -20.63 -45.67
CA SER A 209 -22.41 -22.01 -45.61
C SER A 209 -22.32 -22.62 -47.01
N SER A 210 -21.11 -23.04 -47.41
CA SER A 210 -20.90 -24.00 -48.48
C SER A 210 -20.47 -25.33 -47.86
N SER A 211 -21.48 -26.07 -47.39
CA SER A 211 -21.46 -27.53 -47.24
C SER A 211 -21.88 -28.15 -48.60
N PRO A 212 -21.74 -29.46 -48.89
CA PRO A 212 -20.81 -30.51 -48.44
C PRO A 212 -20.15 -31.26 -49.62
N ARG A 213 -19.03 -31.95 -49.42
CA ARG A 213 -18.51 -33.11 -50.21
C ARG A 213 -17.23 -33.57 -49.50
N THR A 214 -16.93 -34.82 -49.16
CA THR A 214 -17.48 -36.13 -49.51
C THR A 214 -16.92 -37.13 -48.50
N ARG A 215 -17.79 -38.06 -48.09
CA ARG A 215 -17.59 -39.44 -47.62
C ARG A 215 -16.18 -40.06 -47.66
N GLN A 216 -16.01 -40.93 -46.64
CA GLN A 216 -15.34 -42.23 -46.66
C GLN A 216 -13.81 -42.26 -46.71
N LYS A 217 -13.20 -42.69 -45.59
CA LYS A 217 -12.86 -44.12 -45.44
C LYS A 217 -12.64 -44.47 -43.96
N LEU A 218 -13.52 -45.36 -43.51
CA LEU A 218 -13.31 -46.26 -42.40
C LEU A 218 -12.16 -47.22 -42.70
N SER A 219 -11.59 -47.73 -41.61
CA SER A 219 -10.75 -48.94 -41.52
C SER A 219 -9.33 -48.80 -42.06
N GLN A 220 -8.35 -48.81 -41.16
CA GLN A 220 -7.47 -49.97 -41.00
C GLN A 220 -6.42 -49.69 -39.90
N ARG A 221 -6.03 -50.78 -39.23
CA ARG A 221 -4.87 -50.96 -38.34
C ARG A 221 -5.06 -50.71 -36.85
N ALA A 222 -5.87 -51.59 -36.26
CA ALA A 222 -5.40 -52.37 -35.13
C ALA A 222 -4.26 -53.34 -35.57
N ASN A 223 -3.38 -53.70 -34.63
CA ASN A 223 -2.32 -54.72 -34.66
C ASN A 223 -0.94 -54.33 -35.22
N GLN A 224 0.00 -54.10 -34.29
CA GLN A 224 1.35 -54.69 -34.27
C GLN A 224 1.89 -54.62 -32.83
N LYS A 225 1.78 -55.71 -32.05
CA LYS A 225 2.83 -56.71 -31.73
C LYS A 225 3.99 -56.10 -30.91
N LYS A 226 4.09 -56.40 -29.61
CA LYS A 226 4.89 -57.50 -29.03
C LYS A 226 6.30 -57.57 -29.65
N TYR A 227 7.29 -57.08 -28.91
CA TYR A 227 8.51 -57.81 -28.53
C TYR A 227 8.97 -57.28 -27.17
#